data_AF-A0A2E0Y133-F1
#
_entry.id   AF-A0A2E0Y133-F1
#
_cell.length_a   1.000
_cell.length_b   1.000
_cell.length_c   1.000
_cell.angle_alpha   90.00
_cell.angle_beta   90.00
_cell.angle_gamma   90.00
#
_symmetry.space_group_name_H-M   'P 1'
#
loop_
_entity.id
_entity.type
_entity.pdbx_description
1 polymer ?
#
loop_
_entity_poly.entity_id
_entity_poly.type
_entity_poly.pdbx_seq_one_letter_code
_entity_poly.pdbx_strand_id
1 'polypeptide(L)'
;MTSVRERSGHFAKSIIRILAVGTSISMSGCVMEDFNDIGETLFAKSPIEAARDALDPYNPDLRREGVVLLANAPFGGVEAYLKMYRDYVENDPDPLVRAAAITALARHGDAKDAMLIAPFLSQEVEPNETVRWYAALALQRLHNAEVIGVLEKSIRDMEETGEIRASVCVALGQYPEDRVVQMLFFALDANELTVNTEAAQSLSMLTGQQFGLDLDAWQTWYGSALSKGEAFKDQKEYLFPTYSRDSAWWEYAAFWLDMNWEKPGTPTGKRSREERRTWEETPSPEAYEREEATRELEQVDDAP
;
A
#
# COMPACT_ATOMS: atom_id res chain seq x y z
N MET A 1 -2.95 -64.24 32.80
CA MET A 1 -2.21 -63.03 32.40
C MET A 1 -2.98 -62.41 31.24
N THR A 2 -3.90 -61.52 31.59
CA THR A 2 -5.02 -61.06 30.76
C THR A 2 -4.79 -59.63 30.27
N SER A 3 -4.97 -59.46 28.96
CA SER A 3 -5.46 -58.28 28.24
C SER A 3 -4.86 -56.90 28.57
N VAL A 4 -3.87 -56.50 27.78
CA VAL A 4 -3.55 -55.08 27.53
C VAL A 4 -3.97 -54.78 26.08
N ARG A 5 -5.26 -54.54 25.84
CA ARG A 5 -5.73 -54.02 24.56
C ARG A 5 -7.10 -53.35 24.63
N GLU A 6 -7.30 -52.39 25.52
CA GLU A 6 -8.57 -51.62 25.54
C GLU A 6 -8.47 -50.31 26.35
N ARG A 7 -7.61 -49.37 25.97
CA ARG A 7 -7.67 -47.98 26.51
C ARG A 7 -7.42 -46.85 25.51
N SER A 8 -7.10 -47.15 24.25
CA SER A 8 -6.86 -46.12 23.22
C SER A 8 -8.12 -45.66 22.46
N GLY A 9 -9.29 -46.27 22.72
CA GLY A 9 -10.55 -45.96 22.00
C GLY A 9 -11.47 -44.94 22.68
N HIS A 10 -11.26 -44.61 23.95
CA HIS A 10 -12.18 -43.75 24.71
C HIS A 10 -11.76 -42.28 24.77
N PHE A 11 -10.46 -41.96 24.68
CA PHE A 11 -10.00 -40.57 24.72
C PHE A 11 -10.31 -39.82 23.41
N ALA A 12 -10.14 -40.48 22.26
CA ALA A 12 -10.47 -39.93 20.94
C ALA A 12 -11.97 -39.68 20.73
N LYS A 13 -12.84 -40.48 21.37
CA LYS A 13 -14.30 -40.29 21.28
C LYS A 13 -14.84 -39.21 22.21
N SER A 14 -14.06 -38.77 23.20
CA SER A 14 -14.49 -37.70 24.13
C SER A 14 -14.22 -36.30 23.58
N ILE A 15 -13.15 -36.11 22.79
CA ILE A 15 -12.85 -34.82 22.15
C ILE A 15 -13.84 -34.52 21.01
N ILE A 16 -14.26 -35.55 20.26
CA ILE A 16 -15.28 -35.39 19.20
C ILE A 16 -16.67 -35.06 19.77
N ARG A 17 -16.95 -35.36 21.05
CA ARG A 17 -18.26 -35.11 21.66
C ARG A 17 -18.45 -33.73 22.30
N ILE A 18 -17.41 -32.93 22.43
CA ILE A 18 -17.56 -31.53 22.90
C ILE A 18 -17.96 -30.60 21.74
N LEU A 19 -17.85 -31.05 20.48
CA LEU A 19 -18.22 -30.27 19.28
C LEU A 19 -19.69 -30.43 18.83
N ALA A 20 -20.56 -31.04 19.63
CA ALA A 20 -21.95 -31.24 19.28
C ALA A 20 -22.91 -30.87 20.43
N VAL A 21 -22.83 -29.63 20.92
CA VAL A 21 -23.98 -28.97 21.53
C VAL A 21 -24.43 -27.90 20.55
N GLY A 22 -25.30 -28.33 19.63
CA GLY A 22 -26.05 -27.44 18.77
C GLY A 22 -27.01 -26.62 19.62
N THR A 23 -26.55 -25.45 20.04
CA THR A 23 -27.44 -24.36 20.45
C THR A 23 -27.73 -23.59 19.18
N SER A 24 -28.91 -23.83 18.61
CA SER A 24 -29.51 -23.05 17.54
C SER A 24 -29.77 -21.62 18.03
N ILE A 25 -28.70 -20.82 18.07
CA ILE A 25 -28.78 -19.38 18.14
C ILE A 25 -28.85 -18.96 16.67
N SER A 26 -29.99 -18.39 16.26
CA SER A 26 -30.10 -17.68 15.00
C SER A 26 -29.21 -16.44 15.07
N MET A 27 -27.91 -16.66 14.88
CA MET A 27 -26.91 -15.61 14.80
C MET A 27 -27.08 -14.95 13.43
N SER A 28 -27.27 -13.63 13.47
CA SER A 28 -27.33 -12.76 12.30
C SER A 28 -26.11 -12.99 11.39
N GLY A 29 -26.30 -12.84 10.07
CA GLY A 29 -25.31 -13.20 9.04
C GLY A 29 -23.87 -12.71 9.26
N CYS A 30 -23.67 -11.61 9.98
CA CYS A 30 -22.35 -11.08 10.31
C CYS A 30 -21.47 -12.05 11.13
N VAL A 31 -22.06 -12.90 11.97
CA VAL A 31 -21.26 -13.83 12.79
C VAL A 31 -20.77 -15.03 11.96
N MET A 32 -21.48 -15.39 10.89
CA MET A 32 -21.13 -16.57 10.09
C MET A 32 -19.89 -16.32 9.21
N GLU A 33 -19.71 -15.08 8.74
CA GLU A 33 -18.50 -14.67 8.00
C GLU A 33 -17.26 -14.69 8.92
N ASP A 34 -17.37 -14.19 10.14
CA ASP A 34 -16.28 -14.18 11.15
C ASP A 34 -15.85 -15.61 11.59
N PHE A 35 -16.74 -16.62 11.53
CA PHE A 35 -16.39 -18.01 11.84
C PHE A 35 -15.70 -18.75 10.68
N ASN A 36 -15.92 -18.33 9.43
CA ASN A 36 -15.17 -18.87 8.28
C ASN A 36 -13.70 -18.48 8.34
N ASP A 37 -13.41 -17.26 8.80
CA ASP A 37 -12.06 -16.70 8.97
C ASP A 37 -11.21 -17.54 9.96
N ILE A 38 -11.84 -18.06 11.02
CA ILE A 38 -11.22 -18.99 11.97
C ILE A 38 -10.86 -20.34 11.30
N GLY A 39 -11.68 -20.80 10.36
CA GLY A 39 -11.41 -22.01 9.58
C GLY A 39 -10.18 -21.86 8.68
N GLU A 40 -9.99 -20.69 8.09
CA GLU A 40 -8.85 -20.38 7.20
C GLU A 40 -7.51 -20.32 7.96
N THR A 41 -7.50 -19.82 9.20
CA THR A 41 -6.27 -19.80 10.03
C THR A 41 -5.74 -21.19 10.40
N LEU A 42 -6.60 -22.22 10.44
CA LEU A 42 -6.19 -23.61 10.73
C LEU A 42 -5.60 -24.33 9.51
N PHE A 43 -5.76 -23.78 8.31
CA PHE A 43 -5.26 -24.34 7.05
C PHE A 43 -4.46 -23.30 6.24
N ALA A 44 -3.75 -22.39 6.92
CA ALA A 44 -2.93 -21.38 6.26
C ALA A 44 -1.90 -22.03 5.32
N LYS A 45 -1.90 -21.61 4.04
CA LYS A 45 -0.95 -22.10 3.03
C LYS A 45 0.48 -21.86 3.49
N SER A 46 1.36 -22.83 3.25
CA SER A 46 2.78 -22.67 3.54
C SER A 46 3.43 -21.67 2.58
N PRO A 47 4.57 -21.04 2.95
CA PRO A 47 5.33 -20.16 2.04
C PRO A 47 5.66 -20.78 0.69
N ILE A 48 5.95 -22.08 0.66
CA ILE A 48 6.29 -22.82 -0.57
C ILE A 48 5.06 -23.00 -1.46
N GLU A 49 3.89 -23.25 -0.86
CA GLU A 49 2.63 -23.34 -1.60
C GLU A 49 2.23 -21.97 -2.14
N ALA A 50 2.31 -20.91 -1.33
CA ALA A 50 2.09 -19.54 -1.80
C ALA A 50 3.01 -19.17 -2.98
N ALA A 51 4.30 -19.54 -2.92
CA ALA A 51 5.22 -19.31 -4.03
C ALA A 51 4.91 -20.17 -5.28
N ARG A 52 4.42 -21.40 -5.10
CA ARG A 52 4.00 -22.24 -6.21
C ARG A 52 2.75 -21.67 -6.88
N ASP A 53 1.76 -21.28 -6.09
CA ASP A 53 0.51 -20.69 -6.55
C ASP A 53 0.77 -19.35 -7.24
N ALA A 54 1.66 -18.53 -6.68
CA ALA A 54 2.09 -17.26 -7.27
C ALA A 54 2.61 -17.45 -8.71
N LEU A 55 3.28 -18.58 -9.00
CA LEU A 55 3.88 -18.89 -10.29
C LEU A 55 2.98 -19.77 -11.20
N ASP A 56 1.70 -19.95 -10.87
CA ASP A 56 0.81 -20.81 -11.66
C ASP A 56 0.54 -20.22 -13.06
N PRO A 57 0.94 -20.89 -14.15
CA PRO A 57 0.85 -20.33 -15.49
C PRO A 57 -0.58 -20.30 -16.05
N TYR A 58 -1.54 -20.95 -15.39
CA TYR A 58 -2.89 -21.15 -15.92
C TYR A 58 -3.97 -20.46 -15.10
N ASN A 59 -3.78 -20.36 -13.78
CA ASN A 59 -4.81 -19.90 -12.86
C ASN A 59 -4.46 -18.53 -12.26
N PRO A 60 -5.10 -17.43 -12.72
CA PRO A 60 -4.84 -16.09 -12.20
C PRO A 60 -5.28 -15.93 -10.75
N ASP A 61 -6.28 -16.68 -10.27
CA ASP A 61 -6.70 -16.61 -8.86
C ASP A 61 -5.62 -17.16 -7.93
N LEU A 62 -4.99 -18.29 -8.32
CA LEU A 62 -3.85 -18.83 -7.58
C LEU A 62 -2.66 -17.88 -7.61
N ARG A 63 -2.36 -17.28 -8.78
CA ARG A 63 -1.29 -16.28 -8.87
C ARG A 63 -1.53 -15.10 -7.94
N ARG A 64 -2.72 -14.52 -7.99
CA ARG A 64 -3.13 -13.39 -7.16
C ARG A 64 -3.03 -13.73 -5.68
N GLU A 65 -3.59 -14.86 -5.26
CA GLU A 65 -3.56 -15.31 -3.87
C GLU A 65 -2.13 -15.55 -3.39
N GLY A 66 -1.30 -16.23 -4.21
CA GLY A 66 0.10 -16.46 -3.93
C GLY A 66 0.88 -15.15 -3.77
N VAL A 67 0.69 -14.18 -4.67
CA VAL A 67 1.29 -12.83 -4.57
C VAL A 67 0.89 -12.14 -3.28
N VAL A 68 -0.40 -12.16 -2.92
CA VAL A 68 -0.90 -11.54 -1.68
C VAL A 68 -0.29 -12.21 -0.45
N LEU A 69 -0.22 -13.54 -0.41
CA LEU A 69 0.36 -14.27 0.72
C LEU A 69 1.86 -13.97 0.87
N LEU A 70 2.61 -13.99 -0.24
CA LEU A 70 4.02 -13.64 -0.23
C LEU A 70 4.24 -12.20 0.22
N ALA A 71 3.47 -11.25 -0.29
CA ALA A 71 3.59 -9.83 0.04
C ALA A 71 3.26 -9.53 1.51
N ASN A 72 2.41 -10.33 2.16
CA ASN A 72 2.11 -10.21 3.59
C ASN A 72 3.10 -10.97 4.49
N ALA A 73 3.95 -11.83 3.91
CA ALA A 73 4.92 -12.59 4.68
C ALA A 73 6.09 -11.70 5.14
N PRO A 74 6.77 -12.03 6.27
CA PRO A 74 7.95 -11.28 6.73
C PRO A 74 9.08 -11.19 5.69
N PHE A 75 9.17 -12.17 4.80
CA PHE A 75 10.15 -12.27 3.73
C PHE A 75 9.59 -11.84 2.36
N GLY A 76 8.43 -11.15 2.31
CA GLY A 76 7.80 -10.73 1.06
C GLY A 76 8.62 -9.77 0.19
N GLY A 77 9.58 -9.08 0.80
CA GLY A 77 10.46 -8.13 0.11
C GLY A 77 11.80 -8.68 -0.38
N VAL A 78 11.97 -10.02 -0.45
CA VAL A 78 13.19 -10.59 -1.04
C VAL A 78 13.24 -10.30 -2.55
N GLU A 79 14.45 -10.09 -3.07
CA GLU A 79 14.66 -9.64 -4.46
C GLU A 79 14.04 -10.56 -5.51
N ALA A 80 14.00 -11.87 -5.25
CA ALA A 80 13.34 -12.84 -6.14
C ALA A 80 11.85 -12.53 -6.33
N TYR A 81 11.16 -12.10 -5.27
CA TYR A 81 9.74 -11.74 -5.33
C TYR A 81 9.54 -10.34 -5.91
N LEU A 82 10.42 -9.38 -5.60
CA LEU A 82 10.37 -8.06 -6.22
C LEU A 82 10.46 -8.14 -7.75
N LYS A 83 11.35 -9.00 -8.27
CA LYS A 83 11.44 -9.27 -9.72
C LYS A 83 10.13 -9.85 -10.28
N MET A 84 9.52 -10.81 -9.58
CA MET A 84 8.24 -11.39 -9.98
C MET A 84 7.11 -10.35 -9.95
N TYR A 85 7.04 -9.51 -8.91
CA TYR A 85 6.03 -8.45 -8.82
C TYR A 85 6.17 -7.44 -9.96
N ARG A 86 7.40 -6.99 -10.27
CA ARG A 86 7.67 -6.09 -11.40
C ARG A 86 7.22 -6.71 -12.73
N ASP A 87 7.58 -7.97 -12.97
CA ASP A 87 7.13 -8.71 -14.15
C ASP A 87 5.60 -8.79 -14.23
N TYR A 88 4.92 -9.04 -13.11
CA TYR A 88 3.46 -9.14 -13.10
C TYR A 88 2.77 -7.80 -13.32
N VAL A 89 3.32 -6.69 -12.82
CA VAL A 89 2.80 -5.35 -13.14
C VAL A 89 2.83 -5.13 -14.65
N GLU A 90 3.94 -5.43 -15.32
CA GLU A 90 4.09 -5.17 -16.76
C GLU A 90 3.33 -6.17 -17.64
N ASN A 91 3.35 -7.45 -17.28
CA ASN A 91 3.10 -8.54 -18.23
C ASN A 91 1.94 -9.47 -17.85
N ASP A 92 1.42 -9.43 -16.61
CA ASP A 92 0.33 -10.35 -16.26
C ASP A 92 -0.96 -9.95 -16.99
N PRO A 93 -1.63 -10.86 -17.73
CA PRO A 93 -2.85 -10.55 -18.45
C PRO A 93 -4.03 -10.23 -17.50
N ASP A 94 -4.02 -10.77 -16.28
CA ASP A 94 -5.11 -10.60 -15.33
C ASP A 94 -4.96 -9.31 -14.51
N PRO A 95 -5.97 -8.42 -14.54
CA PRO A 95 -5.90 -7.15 -13.81
C PRO A 95 -5.80 -7.32 -12.30
N LEU A 96 -6.42 -8.36 -11.72
CA LEU A 96 -6.37 -8.56 -10.28
C LEU A 96 -5.00 -9.07 -9.83
N VAL A 97 -4.28 -9.82 -10.68
CA VAL A 97 -2.87 -10.16 -10.43
C VAL A 97 -2.00 -8.91 -10.51
N ARG A 98 -2.20 -8.03 -11.52
CA ARG A 98 -1.51 -6.72 -11.59
C ARG A 98 -1.74 -5.88 -10.34
N ALA A 99 -2.99 -5.74 -9.90
CA ALA A 99 -3.32 -5.00 -8.68
C ALA A 99 -2.64 -5.57 -7.43
N ALA A 100 -2.58 -6.90 -7.30
CA ALA A 100 -1.87 -7.57 -6.21
C ALA A 100 -0.35 -7.30 -6.26
N ALA A 101 0.25 -7.33 -7.45
CA ALA A 101 1.66 -7.03 -7.66
C ALA A 101 2.00 -5.55 -7.36
N ILE A 102 1.16 -4.61 -7.82
CA ILE A 102 1.26 -3.17 -7.48
C ILE A 102 1.23 -2.98 -5.96
N THR A 103 0.31 -3.66 -5.26
CA THR A 103 0.20 -3.60 -3.80
C THR A 103 1.44 -4.18 -3.11
N ALA A 104 2.01 -5.26 -3.65
CA ALA A 104 3.23 -5.86 -3.13
C ALA A 104 4.44 -4.91 -3.29
N LEU A 105 4.57 -4.24 -4.45
CA LEU A 105 5.61 -3.23 -4.68
C LEU A 105 5.40 -1.98 -3.82
N ALA A 106 4.17 -1.56 -3.56
CA ALA A 106 3.90 -0.45 -2.64
C ALA A 106 4.40 -0.74 -1.21
N ARG A 107 4.44 -2.01 -0.82
CA ARG A 107 4.91 -2.48 0.49
C ARG A 107 6.42 -2.66 0.55
N HIS A 108 6.99 -3.30 -0.47
CA HIS A 108 8.37 -3.80 -0.43
C HIS A 108 9.29 -3.21 -1.51
N GLY A 109 8.73 -2.60 -2.54
CA GLY A 109 9.44 -1.99 -3.65
C GLY A 109 10.23 -0.75 -3.24
N ASP A 110 10.82 -0.07 -4.21
CA ASP A 110 11.66 1.12 -4.05
C ASP A 110 11.10 2.32 -4.84
N ALA A 111 11.79 3.46 -4.77
CA ALA A 111 11.34 4.69 -5.42
C ALA A 111 11.24 4.57 -6.95
N LYS A 112 11.97 3.63 -7.59
CA LYS A 112 11.89 3.39 -9.03
C LYS A 112 10.62 2.63 -9.39
N ASP A 113 10.07 1.84 -8.49
CA ASP A 113 8.79 1.15 -8.71
C ASP A 113 7.63 2.15 -8.84
N ALA A 114 7.75 3.37 -8.30
CA ALA A 114 6.79 4.44 -8.56
C ALA A 114 6.68 4.78 -10.07
N MET A 115 7.80 4.77 -10.79
CA MET A 115 7.83 5.06 -12.24
C MET A 115 7.22 3.93 -13.06
N LEU A 116 7.39 2.69 -12.62
CA LEU A 116 6.74 1.53 -13.21
C LEU A 116 5.22 1.58 -13.03
N ILE A 117 4.75 2.00 -11.85
CA ILE A 117 3.33 1.97 -11.47
C ILE A 117 2.57 3.19 -12.00
N ALA A 118 3.18 4.37 -12.06
CA ALA A 118 2.50 5.61 -12.42
C ALA A 118 1.69 5.56 -13.73
N PRO A 119 2.18 4.94 -14.84
CA PRO A 119 1.42 4.82 -16.08
C PRO A 119 0.04 4.14 -15.92
N PHE A 120 -0.12 3.25 -14.94
CA PHE A 120 -1.37 2.55 -14.65
C PHE A 120 -2.46 3.45 -14.07
N LEU A 121 -2.19 4.73 -13.79
CA LEU A 121 -3.23 5.71 -13.49
C LEU A 121 -4.02 6.15 -14.72
N SER A 122 -3.52 5.91 -15.93
CA SER A 122 -4.21 6.33 -17.15
C SER A 122 -5.19 5.26 -17.62
N GLN A 123 -6.43 5.65 -17.90
CA GLN A 123 -7.42 4.78 -18.53
C GLN A 123 -6.98 4.28 -19.92
N GLU A 124 -6.09 4.99 -20.61
CA GLU A 124 -5.50 4.57 -21.89
C GLU A 124 -4.56 3.36 -21.74
N VAL A 125 -3.87 3.28 -20.59
CA VAL A 125 -2.93 2.21 -20.27
C VAL A 125 -3.65 1.05 -19.58
N GLU A 126 -4.53 1.36 -18.62
CA GLU A 126 -5.20 0.38 -17.79
C GLU A 126 -6.71 0.67 -17.71
N PRO A 127 -7.54 -0.07 -18.46
CA PRO A 127 -8.99 0.13 -18.45
C PRO A 127 -9.64 -0.34 -17.13
N ASN A 128 -9.00 -1.24 -16.37
CA ASN A 128 -9.55 -1.75 -15.13
C ASN A 128 -9.38 -0.73 -13.98
N GLU A 129 -10.50 -0.16 -13.54
CA GLU A 129 -10.57 0.83 -12.45
C GLU A 129 -9.90 0.36 -11.15
N THR A 130 -10.05 -0.93 -10.80
CA THR A 130 -9.43 -1.49 -9.58
C THR A 130 -7.91 -1.39 -9.64
N VAL A 131 -7.30 -1.67 -10.78
CA VAL A 131 -5.84 -1.55 -10.94
C VAL A 131 -5.40 -0.09 -10.84
N ARG A 132 -6.12 0.84 -11.48
CA ARG A 132 -5.84 2.28 -11.38
C ARG A 132 -5.94 2.79 -9.95
N TRP A 133 -6.95 2.33 -9.21
CA TRP A 133 -7.09 2.65 -7.79
C TRP A 133 -5.93 2.14 -6.94
N TYR A 134 -5.50 0.89 -7.13
CA TYR A 134 -4.31 0.38 -6.44
C TYR A 134 -3.02 1.09 -6.87
N ALA A 135 -2.91 1.56 -8.11
CA ALA A 135 -1.79 2.39 -8.56
C ALA A 135 -1.77 3.73 -7.80
N ALA A 136 -2.92 4.40 -7.65
CA ALA A 136 -3.03 5.64 -6.87
C ALA A 136 -2.62 5.43 -5.40
N LEU A 137 -3.09 4.36 -4.77
CA LEU A 137 -2.71 3.99 -3.40
C LEU A 137 -1.22 3.66 -3.28
N ALA A 138 -0.65 2.94 -4.25
CA ALA A 138 0.77 2.60 -4.25
C ALA A 138 1.66 3.85 -4.29
N LEU A 139 1.26 4.87 -5.05
CA LEU A 139 1.99 6.13 -5.15
C LEU A 139 1.89 7.00 -3.88
N GLN A 140 0.99 6.70 -2.94
CA GLN A 140 1.04 7.28 -1.58
C GLN A 140 2.21 6.71 -0.76
N ARG A 141 2.60 5.47 -1.05
CA ARG A 141 3.65 4.73 -0.33
C ARG A 141 5.02 4.83 -1.01
N LEU A 142 5.05 5.15 -2.30
CA LEU A 142 6.27 5.26 -3.10
C LEU A 142 6.51 6.72 -3.51
N HIS A 143 7.60 7.28 -3.02
CA HIS A 143 7.98 8.66 -3.29
C HIS A 143 8.96 8.73 -4.46
N ASN A 144 8.56 9.42 -5.54
CA ASN A 144 9.43 9.78 -6.65
C ASN A 144 8.88 11.01 -7.37
N ALA A 145 9.59 12.14 -7.34
CA ALA A 145 9.13 13.41 -7.90
C ALA A 145 8.91 13.37 -9.43
N GLU A 146 9.50 12.41 -10.14
CA GLU A 146 9.31 12.26 -11.59
C GLU A 146 7.87 11.85 -11.95
N VAL A 147 7.11 11.25 -11.02
CA VAL A 147 5.71 10.84 -11.27
C VAL A 147 4.71 11.98 -11.21
N ILE A 148 5.10 13.18 -10.75
CA ILE A 148 4.18 14.32 -10.57
C ILE A 148 3.44 14.67 -11.86
N GLY A 149 4.11 14.58 -13.02
CA GLY A 149 3.46 14.85 -14.31
C GLY A 149 2.35 13.85 -14.66
N VAL A 150 2.43 12.62 -14.17
CA VAL A 150 1.38 11.60 -14.35
C VAL A 150 0.25 11.82 -13.34
N LEU A 151 0.58 12.15 -12.10
CA LEU A 151 -0.40 12.54 -11.08
C LEU A 151 -1.24 13.76 -11.52
N GLU A 152 -0.61 14.75 -12.16
CA GLU A 152 -1.32 15.92 -12.71
C GLU A 152 -2.34 15.53 -13.78
N LYS A 153 -2.01 14.58 -14.66
CA LYS A 153 -2.96 14.12 -15.67
C LYS A 153 -4.16 13.44 -15.02
N SER A 154 -3.92 12.57 -14.03
CA SER A 154 -4.99 11.82 -13.35
C SER A 154 -5.91 12.71 -12.52
N ILE A 155 -5.38 13.69 -11.76
CA ILE A 155 -6.23 14.59 -10.95
C ILE A 155 -7.13 15.51 -11.79
N ARG A 156 -6.68 15.84 -13.01
CA ARG A 156 -7.39 16.67 -14.00
C ARG A 156 -8.30 15.88 -14.93
N ASP A 157 -8.27 14.54 -14.87
CA ASP A 157 -9.14 13.70 -15.66
C ASP A 157 -10.55 13.71 -15.06
N MET A 158 -11.49 14.36 -15.74
CA MET A 158 -12.88 14.48 -15.29
C MET A 158 -13.71 13.23 -15.61
N GLU A 159 -13.18 12.30 -16.42
CA GLU A 159 -13.80 10.99 -16.65
C GLU A 159 -13.37 9.96 -15.60
N GLU A 160 -12.31 10.24 -14.85
CA GLU A 160 -11.83 9.38 -13.77
C GLU A 160 -12.71 9.46 -12.52
N THR A 161 -12.74 8.37 -11.75
CA THR A 161 -13.50 8.29 -10.50
C THR A 161 -13.01 9.26 -9.43
N GLY A 162 -13.95 9.75 -8.60
CA GLY A 162 -13.63 10.64 -7.49
C GLY A 162 -12.71 9.98 -6.47
N GLU A 163 -12.82 8.67 -6.27
CA GLU A 163 -11.98 7.87 -5.36
C GLU A 163 -10.51 7.83 -5.81
N ILE A 164 -10.26 7.64 -7.12
CA ILE A 164 -8.91 7.66 -7.68
C ILE A 164 -8.33 9.08 -7.60
N ARG A 165 -9.10 10.10 -8.01
CA ARG A 165 -8.67 11.51 -7.93
C ARG A 165 -8.37 11.95 -6.49
N ALA A 166 -9.17 11.53 -5.52
CA ALA A 166 -8.94 11.77 -4.11
C ALA A 166 -7.66 11.07 -3.62
N SER A 167 -7.45 9.81 -4.03
CA SER A 167 -6.23 9.06 -3.72
C SER A 167 -4.97 9.71 -4.31
N VAL A 168 -5.09 10.34 -5.49
CA VAL A 168 -4.02 11.14 -6.11
C VAL A 168 -3.76 12.42 -5.34
N CYS A 169 -4.78 13.10 -4.80
CA CYS A 169 -4.58 14.24 -3.89
C CYS A 169 -3.71 13.84 -2.70
N VAL A 170 -4.04 12.72 -2.06
CA VAL A 170 -3.26 12.17 -0.94
C VAL A 170 -1.83 11.87 -1.37
N ALA A 171 -1.60 11.28 -2.55
CA ALA A 171 -0.25 11.03 -3.04
C ALA A 171 0.53 12.33 -3.28
N LEU A 172 -0.13 13.36 -3.83
CA LEU A 172 0.45 14.69 -4.07
C LEU A 172 0.89 15.40 -2.79
N GLY A 173 0.26 15.12 -1.64
CA GLY A 173 0.65 15.64 -0.32
C GLY A 173 2.09 15.30 0.11
N GLN A 174 2.81 14.48 -0.65
CA GLN A 174 4.22 14.19 -0.44
C GLN A 174 5.18 15.25 -1.01
N TYR A 175 4.73 16.10 -1.93
CA TYR A 175 5.63 16.88 -2.79
C TYR A 175 5.49 18.39 -2.52
N PRO A 176 6.40 19.01 -1.73
CA PRO A 176 6.36 20.45 -1.42
C PRO A 176 6.87 21.30 -2.60
N GLU A 177 6.09 21.31 -3.68
CA GLU A 177 6.38 22.05 -4.91
C GLU A 177 5.22 22.97 -5.28
N ASP A 178 5.53 24.13 -5.87
CA ASP A 178 4.49 25.10 -6.24
C ASP A 178 3.45 24.52 -7.21
N ARG A 179 3.91 23.80 -8.25
CA ARG A 179 3.01 23.14 -9.20
C ARG A 179 2.03 22.18 -8.52
N VAL A 180 2.45 21.50 -7.45
CA VAL A 180 1.61 20.57 -6.69
C VAL A 180 0.53 21.32 -5.92
N VAL A 181 0.88 22.46 -5.32
CA VAL A 181 -0.12 23.34 -4.68
C VAL A 181 -1.14 23.83 -5.70
N GLN A 182 -0.73 24.21 -6.92
CA GLN A 182 -1.67 24.60 -7.98
C GLN A 182 -2.60 23.46 -8.40
N MET A 183 -2.10 22.21 -8.46
CA MET A 183 -2.93 21.02 -8.71
C MET A 183 -3.95 20.80 -7.60
N LEU A 184 -3.54 20.95 -6.34
CA LEU A 184 -4.43 20.79 -5.19
C LEU A 184 -5.47 21.91 -5.10
N PHE A 185 -5.15 23.15 -5.51
CA PHE A 185 -6.16 24.21 -5.66
C PHE A 185 -7.21 23.88 -6.71
N PHE A 186 -6.81 23.29 -7.83
CA PHE A 186 -7.76 22.80 -8.83
C PHE A 186 -8.68 21.72 -8.25
N ALA A 187 -8.13 20.77 -7.48
CA ALA A 187 -8.92 19.72 -6.85
C ALA A 187 -9.78 20.22 -5.67
N LEU A 188 -9.38 21.29 -5.00
CA LEU A 188 -10.17 21.92 -3.95
C LEU A 188 -11.48 22.52 -4.48
N ASP A 189 -11.49 22.97 -5.74
CA ASP A 189 -12.68 23.48 -6.43
C ASP A 189 -13.53 22.37 -7.07
N ALA A 190 -13.18 21.10 -6.87
CA ALA A 190 -13.93 19.97 -7.41
C ALA A 190 -15.31 19.82 -6.75
N ASN A 191 -16.29 19.36 -7.55
CA ASN A 191 -17.66 19.13 -7.09
C ASN A 191 -17.77 17.88 -6.18
N GLU A 192 -16.80 16.96 -6.27
CA GLU A 192 -16.77 15.75 -5.47
C GLU A 192 -16.21 16.05 -4.07
N LEU A 193 -17.04 15.85 -3.03
CA LEU A 193 -16.64 16.09 -1.64
C LEU A 193 -15.40 15.30 -1.24
N THR A 194 -15.24 14.07 -1.73
CA THR A 194 -14.05 13.25 -1.46
C THR A 194 -12.78 13.84 -2.05
N VAL A 195 -12.86 14.51 -3.20
CA VAL A 195 -11.69 15.11 -3.87
C VAL A 195 -11.28 16.40 -3.16
N ASN A 196 -12.24 17.30 -2.90
CA ASN A 196 -11.92 18.58 -2.28
C ASN A 196 -11.46 18.46 -0.81
N THR A 197 -11.97 17.48 -0.05
CA THR A 197 -11.51 17.25 1.33
C THR A 197 -10.09 16.71 1.35
N GLU A 198 -9.75 15.75 0.49
CA GLU A 198 -8.38 15.22 0.40
C GLU A 198 -7.40 16.27 -0.14
N ALA A 199 -7.84 17.15 -1.04
CA ALA A 199 -7.06 18.29 -1.48
C ALA A 199 -6.75 19.27 -0.33
N ALA A 200 -7.75 19.64 0.47
CA ALA A 200 -7.57 20.49 1.65
C ALA A 200 -6.65 19.87 2.71
N GLN A 201 -6.79 18.57 2.95
CA GLN A 201 -5.91 17.84 3.87
C GLN A 201 -4.46 17.82 3.36
N SER A 202 -4.26 17.56 2.07
CA SER A 202 -2.93 17.54 1.45
C SER A 202 -2.28 18.94 1.45
N LEU A 203 -3.04 20.01 1.20
CA LEU A 203 -2.58 21.38 1.38
C LEU A 203 -2.17 21.65 2.83
N SER A 204 -2.96 21.18 3.79
CA SER A 204 -2.67 21.32 5.22
C SER A 204 -1.42 20.56 5.65
N MET A 205 -1.15 19.42 5.00
CA MET A 205 0.06 18.63 5.18
C MET A 205 1.28 19.38 4.64
N LEU A 206 1.22 19.86 3.41
CA LEU A 206 2.33 20.55 2.74
C LEU A 206 2.69 21.89 3.39
N THR A 207 1.70 22.62 3.90
CA THR A 207 1.89 24.02 4.33
C THR A 207 1.88 24.22 5.84
N GLY A 208 1.35 23.24 6.59
CA GLY A 208 1.05 23.36 8.01
C GLY A 208 -0.18 24.20 8.34
N GLN A 209 -0.78 24.87 7.36
CA GLN A 209 -1.94 25.75 7.55
C GLN A 209 -3.26 24.98 7.44
N GLN A 210 -4.35 25.59 7.91
CA GLN A 210 -5.68 24.99 7.88
C GLN A 210 -6.73 26.04 7.51
N PHE A 211 -7.11 26.09 6.23
CA PHE A 211 -8.22 26.92 5.75
C PHE A 211 -9.45 26.09 5.33
N GLY A 212 -9.37 24.76 5.45
CA GLY A 212 -10.44 23.84 5.04
C GLY A 212 -10.70 23.94 3.54
N LEU A 213 -11.97 24.09 3.17
CA LEU A 213 -12.41 24.18 1.77
C LEU A 213 -12.42 25.62 1.22
N ASP A 214 -11.92 26.60 1.98
CA ASP A 214 -11.90 28.01 1.55
C ASP A 214 -10.74 28.27 0.58
N LEU A 215 -11.01 28.14 -0.72
CA LEU A 215 -10.03 28.33 -1.79
C LEU A 215 -9.45 29.76 -1.81
N ASP A 216 -10.27 30.78 -1.55
CA ASP A 216 -9.84 32.18 -1.57
C ASP A 216 -8.85 32.46 -0.43
N ALA A 217 -9.12 31.93 0.77
CA ALA A 217 -8.21 32.02 1.90
C ALA A 217 -6.88 31.31 1.61
N TRP A 218 -6.94 30.10 1.03
CA TRP A 218 -5.76 29.36 0.60
C TRP A 218 -4.89 30.15 -0.38
N GLN A 219 -5.48 30.67 -1.47
CA GLN A 219 -4.75 31.41 -2.50
C GLN A 219 -4.16 32.72 -1.96
N THR A 220 -4.92 33.45 -1.15
CA THR A 220 -4.48 34.73 -0.56
C THR A 220 -3.28 34.53 0.36
N TRP A 221 -3.35 33.54 1.25
CA TRP A 221 -2.24 33.22 2.14
C TRP A 221 -1.04 32.69 1.35
N TYR A 222 -1.26 31.73 0.44
CA TYR A 222 -0.18 31.04 -0.28
C TYR A 222 0.59 31.99 -1.19
N GLY A 223 -0.06 32.92 -1.90
CA GLY A 223 0.63 33.93 -2.71
C GLY A 223 1.58 34.80 -1.89
N SER A 224 1.16 35.20 -0.68
CA SER A 224 2.01 35.95 0.27
C SER A 224 3.15 35.10 0.81
N ALA A 225 2.87 33.86 1.22
CA ALA A 225 3.86 32.95 1.79
C ALA A 225 4.92 32.50 0.76
N LEU A 226 4.51 32.23 -0.48
CA LEU A 226 5.40 31.86 -1.58
C LEU A 226 6.36 33.00 -1.92
N SER A 227 5.88 34.25 -1.98
CA SER A 227 6.73 35.43 -2.24
C SER A 227 7.82 35.65 -1.19
N LYS A 228 7.61 35.14 0.03
CA LYS A 228 8.56 35.21 1.16
C LYS A 228 9.44 33.96 1.28
N GLY A 229 9.18 32.92 0.50
CA GLY A 229 9.84 31.62 0.64
C GLY A 229 9.44 30.85 1.90
N GLU A 230 8.24 31.12 2.46
CA GLU A 230 7.77 30.56 3.73
C GLU A 230 6.67 29.50 3.56
N ALA A 231 6.24 29.23 2.33
CA ALA A 231 5.05 28.42 2.03
C ALA A 231 5.08 26.98 2.59
N PHE A 232 6.25 26.37 2.71
CA PHE A 232 6.43 24.98 3.18
C PHE A 232 7.18 24.90 4.52
N LYS A 233 7.38 26.04 5.21
CA LYS A 233 8.21 26.10 6.42
C LYS A 233 7.64 25.27 7.58
N ASP A 234 6.31 25.27 7.71
CA ASP A 234 5.58 24.56 8.76
C ASP A 234 4.99 23.23 8.26
N GLN A 235 5.54 22.66 7.19
CA GLN A 235 5.05 21.39 6.62
C GLN A 235 5.06 20.28 7.67
N LYS A 236 4.02 19.44 7.63
CA LYS A 236 3.90 18.27 8.48
C LYS A 236 4.62 17.09 7.84
N GLU A 237 5.05 16.13 8.67
CA GLU A 237 5.60 14.88 8.15
C GLU A 237 4.48 14.08 7.45
N TYR A 238 4.71 13.75 6.19
CA TYR A 238 3.79 12.92 5.43
C TYR A 238 3.91 11.46 5.87
N LEU A 239 2.79 10.90 6.32
CA LEU A 239 2.61 9.47 6.55
C LEU A 239 1.48 8.98 5.65
N PHE A 240 1.70 7.89 4.91
CA PHE A 240 0.64 7.33 4.08
C PHE A 240 -0.50 6.80 4.98
N PRO A 241 -1.77 6.96 4.58
CA PRO A 241 -2.88 6.48 5.38
C PRO A 241 -2.90 4.95 5.41
N THR A 242 -3.26 4.38 6.56
CA THR A 242 -3.56 2.95 6.70
C THR A 242 -4.94 2.77 7.31
N TYR A 243 -5.60 1.67 6.96
CA TYR A 243 -6.90 1.35 7.54
C TYR A 243 -6.73 0.97 9.02
N SER A 244 -7.47 1.64 9.89
CA SER A 244 -7.62 1.26 11.30
C SER A 244 -9.10 1.26 11.68
N ARG A 245 -9.55 0.21 12.37
CA ARG A 245 -10.88 0.15 13.00
C ARG A 245 -10.77 -0.18 14.48
N ASP A 246 -11.79 0.19 15.25
CA ASP A 246 -11.90 -0.22 16.64
C ASP A 246 -11.96 -1.75 16.73
N SER A 247 -11.30 -2.28 17.76
CA SER A 247 -11.30 -3.72 18.01
C SER A 247 -12.71 -4.20 18.35
N ALA A 248 -13.16 -5.24 17.66
CA ALA A 248 -14.42 -5.89 17.98
C ALA A 248 -14.30 -6.58 19.35
N TRP A 249 -15.41 -6.67 20.09
CA TRP A 249 -15.41 -7.23 21.44
C TRP A 249 -14.85 -8.66 21.51
N TRP A 250 -14.97 -9.44 20.44
CA TRP A 250 -14.49 -10.82 20.37
C TRP A 250 -12.99 -10.93 20.11
N GLU A 251 -12.35 -9.89 19.56
CA GLU A 251 -10.89 -9.86 19.36
C GLU A 251 -10.16 -9.83 20.71
N TYR A 252 -10.78 -9.25 21.74
CA TYR A 252 -10.33 -9.37 23.12
C TYR A 252 -10.40 -10.81 23.64
N ALA A 253 -11.37 -11.60 23.16
CA ALA A 253 -11.50 -13.01 23.52
C ALA A 253 -10.54 -13.90 22.71
N ALA A 254 -10.24 -13.53 21.46
CA ALA A 254 -9.32 -14.21 20.55
C ALA A 254 -7.88 -13.65 20.65
N PHE A 255 -7.39 -13.43 21.87
CA PHE A 255 -6.09 -12.79 22.15
C PHE A 255 -4.86 -13.48 21.52
N TRP A 256 -5.01 -14.70 20.98
CA TRP A 256 -3.97 -15.44 20.26
C TRP A 256 -3.93 -15.14 18.76
N LEU A 257 -4.93 -14.43 18.20
CA LEU A 257 -4.89 -13.88 16.86
C LEU A 257 -4.19 -12.52 16.95
N ASP A 258 -2.96 -12.45 16.44
CA ASP A 258 -2.18 -11.22 16.42
C ASP A 258 -2.69 -10.31 15.30
N MET A 259 -3.74 -9.55 15.59
CA MET A 259 -4.24 -8.54 14.67
C MET A 259 -3.39 -7.26 14.75
N ASN A 260 -2.17 -7.32 14.22
CA ASN A 260 -1.33 -6.14 14.09
C ASN A 260 -1.74 -5.35 12.85
N TRP A 261 -2.43 -4.22 13.06
CA TRP A 261 -2.70 -3.25 12.00
C TRP A 261 -1.40 -2.58 11.54
N GLU A 262 -1.24 -2.39 10.22
CA GLU A 262 -0.13 -1.62 9.67
C GLU A 262 -0.24 -0.17 10.17
N LYS A 263 0.80 0.34 10.81
CA LYS A 263 0.85 1.74 11.25
C LYS A 263 1.18 2.64 10.06
N PRO A 264 0.64 3.87 10.00
CA PRO A 264 1.09 4.86 9.02
C PRO A 264 2.61 5.03 9.08
N GLY A 265 3.24 5.07 7.91
CA GLY A 265 4.68 5.13 7.80
C GLY A 265 5.15 6.16 6.78
N THR A 266 6.44 6.47 6.81
CA THR A 266 7.06 7.34 5.82
C THR A 266 7.16 6.60 4.48
N PRO A 267 6.79 7.25 3.36
CA PRO A 267 6.92 6.68 2.03
C PRO A 267 8.34 6.22 1.74
N THR A 268 8.44 5.10 1.04
CA THR A 268 9.70 4.60 0.51
C THR A 268 10.25 5.62 -0.49
N GLY A 269 11.54 5.97 -0.38
CA GLY A 269 12.16 7.06 -1.14
C GLY A 269 12.32 8.36 -0.34
N LYS A 270 11.56 8.55 0.75
CA LYS A 270 11.81 9.61 1.74
C LYS A 270 12.59 9.15 2.98
N ARG A 271 12.66 7.84 3.23
CA ARG A 271 13.38 7.25 4.36
C ARG A 271 14.87 7.59 4.30
N SER A 272 15.49 7.81 5.46
CA SER A 272 16.93 8.05 5.52
C SER A 272 17.70 6.83 5.01
N ARG A 273 18.85 7.03 4.34
CA ARG A 273 19.68 5.92 3.81
C ARG A 273 20.21 4.99 4.92
N GLU A 274 20.14 5.43 6.18
CA GLU A 274 20.54 4.66 7.36
C GLU A 274 19.47 3.65 7.80
N GLU A 275 18.20 3.87 7.42
CA GLU A 275 17.11 2.92 7.61
C GLU A 275 17.23 1.78 6.60
N ARG A 276 18.08 0.81 6.94
CA ARG A 276 18.27 -0.42 6.15
C ARG A 276 16.96 -1.19 6.03
N ARG A 277 16.70 -1.73 4.84
CA ARG A 277 15.64 -2.73 4.70
C ARG A 277 16.08 -4.05 5.33
N THR A 278 15.12 -4.80 5.85
CA THR A 278 15.36 -6.14 6.41
C THR A 278 16.08 -7.08 5.42
N TRP A 279 15.92 -6.86 4.12
CA TRP A 279 16.38 -7.75 3.05
C TRP A 279 17.36 -7.09 2.05
N GLU A 280 17.91 -5.93 2.39
CA GLU A 280 18.94 -5.29 1.56
C GLU A 280 20.24 -6.09 1.66
N GLU A 281 20.69 -6.69 0.55
CA GLU A 281 22.00 -7.32 0.50
C GLU A 281 23.08 -6.27 0.69
N THR A 282 24.11 -6.56 1.50
CA THR A 282 25.24 -5.65 1.66
C THR A 282 25.94 -5.53 0.31
N PRO A 283 26.03 -4.32 -0.30
CA PRO A 283 26.76 -4.14 -1.55
C PRO A 283 28.20 -4.63 -1.36
N SER A 284 28.75 -5.29 -2.37
CA SER A 284 30.19 -5.62 -2.34
C SER A 284 30.99 -4.30 -2.27
N PRO A 285 32.18 -4.29 -1.66
CA PRO A 285 33.05 -3.09 -1.62
C PRO A 285 33.25 -2.45 -3.00
N GLU A 286 33.30 -3.26 -4.06
CA GLU A 286 33.41 -2.81 -5.45
C GLU A 286 32.14 -2.13 -6.01
N ALA A 287 30.97 -2.42 -5.46
CA ALA A 287 29.72 -1.74 -5.80
C ALA A 287 29.67 -0.36 -5.12
N TYR A 288 30.20 -0.23 -3.91
CA TYR A 288 30.37 1.06 -3.23
C TYR A 288 31.31 1.99 -4.00
N GLU A 289 32.48 1.49 -4.43
CA GLU A 289 33.45 2.28 -5.20
C GLU A 289 32.89 2.69 -6.57
N ARG A 290 32.09 1.84 -7.22
CA ARG A 290 31.44 2.18 -8.50
C ARG A 290 30.37 3.25 -8.36
N GLU A 291 29.50 3.14 -7.35
CA GLU A 291 28.46 4.15 -7.08
C GLU A 291 29.08 5.49 -6.70
N GLU A 292 30.11 5.49 -5.85
CA GLU A 292 30.85 6.69 -5.44
C GLU A 292 31.55 7.36 -6.64
N ALA A 293 32.14 6.58 -7.54
CA ALA A 293 32.73 7.10 -8.78
C ALA A 293 31.69 7.72 -9.73
N THR A 294 30.51 7.12 -9.90
CA THR A 294 29.41 7.74 -10.66
C THR A 294 28.91 9.04 -10.02
N ARG A 295 28.92 9.13 -8.69
CA ARG A 295 28.47 10.31 -7.96
C ARG A 295 29.47 11.46 -8.02
N GLU A 296 30.77 11.16 -7.99
CA GLU A 296 31.83 12.15 -8.26
C GLU A 296 31.72 12.69 -9.69
N LEU A 297 31.35 11.85 -10.66
CA LEU A 297 31.13 12.29 -12.05
C LEU A 297 29.88 13.19 -12.17
N GLU A 298 28.78 12.85 -11.51
CA GLU A 298 27.56 13.69 -11.51
C GLU A 298 27.75 15.02 -10.76
N GLN A 299 28.54 15.06 -9.67
CA GLN A 299 28.84 16.31 -8.97
C GLN A 299 29.80 17.24 -9.73
N VAL A 300 30.64 16.72 -10.62
CA VAL A 300 31.57 17.52 -11.42
C VAL A 300 30.87 18.24 -12.57
N ASP A 301 29.77 17.69 -13.09
CA ASP A 301 28.99 18.29 -14.19
C ASP A 301 28.01 19.40 -13.74
N ASP A 302 27.81 19.58 -12.43
CA ASP A 302 26.92 20.60 -11.83
C ASP A 302 27.67 21.79 -11.17
N ALA A 303 28.97 21.93 -11.38
CA ALA A 303 29.71 23.14 -10.99
C ALA A 303 29.70 24.19 -12.14
N PRO A 304 29.41 25.47 -11.85
CA PRO A 304 29.23 26.51 -12.87
C PRO A 304 30.49 26.87 -13.68
#